data_AF-A0A9X4CA67-F1
#
_entry.id   AF-A0A9X4CA67-F1
#
_cell.length_a   1.000
_cell.length_b   1.000
_cell.length_c   1.000
_cell.angle_alpha   90.00
_cell.angle_beta   90.00
_cell.angle_gamma   90.00
#
_symmetry.space_group_name_H-M   'P 1'
#
loop_
_entity.id
_entity.type
_entity.pdbx_description
1 polymer ?
#
loop_
_entity_poly.entity_id
_entity_poly.type
_entity_poly.pdbx_seq_one_letter_code
_entity_poly.pdbx_strand_id
1 'polypeptide(L)'
;MERRSEKHCNPGDHWLDDVCSGALDGFGTRDIGLFELCAKFDSIEIWVDPRPNDQLVLVWLLDLLRPYKEITTKLSLVHADDTVANYAPESVAKWKLPAFKVTENHLVTASRAWRAYRADTPQPCFDLLMTDLMILPRLRSALIAVLEELPDSVTGLGATEMDLLDFVNDGQTDPRLVEDARWLRDVFDENDARDALLELGAYSAPPLLLGDPAFDNEDRYFGRSEWRLTLTELGGSLLAREDDMWRHNPIKRWWGGTELTNEQLWRWDRECRLLVAP
;
A
#
# COMPACT_ATOMS: atom_id res chain seq x y z
N MET A 1 -14.78 12.05 4.89
CA MET A 1 -15.48 12.47 3.65
C MET A 1 -16.56 13.50 3.89
N GLU A 2 -17.13 13.57 5.10
CA GLU A 2 -18.06 14.65 5.49
C GLU A 2 -17.36 16.01 5.57
N ARG A 3 -18.12 17.09 5.77
CA ARG A 3 -17.56 18.41 6.06
C ARG A 3 -16.72 18.38 7.34
N ARG A 4 -15.74 19.29 7.43
CA ARG A 4 -15.01 19.51 8.68
C ARG A 4 -16.00 19.89 9.80
N SER A 5 -15.75 19.36 10.98
CA SER A 5 -16.59 19.47 12.18
C SER A 5 -15.72 19.22 13.42
N GLU A 6 -16.32 19.36 14.61
CA GLU A 6 -15.65 19.07 15.90
C GLU A 6 -15.13 17.63 16.05
N LYS A 7 -15.43 16.73 15.11
CA LYS A 7 -14.87 15.37 15.06
C LYS A 7 -13.50 15.29 14.39
N HIS A 8 -13.08 16.34 13.69
CA HIS A 8 -11.84 16.41 12.94
C HIS A 8 -10.83 17.30 13.68
N CYS A 9 -10.28 16.77 14.77
CA CYS A 9 -9.48 17.52 15.73
C CYS A 9 -7.98 17.44 15.44
N ASN A 10 -7.53 16.40 14.76
CA ASN A 10 -6.13 16.13 14.46
C ASN A 10 -5.85 16.31 12.95
N PRO A 11 -4.61 16.67 12.58
CA PRO A 11 -4.18 16.60 11.19
C PRO A 11 -4.37 15.17 10.64
N GLY A 12 -4.97 15.07 9.45
CA GLY A 12 -5.28 13.80 8.78
C GLY A 12 -6.70 13.30 9.06
N ASP A 13 -7.40 13.86 10.05
CA ASP A 13 -8.79 13.46 10.33
C ASP A 13 -9.70 13.83 9.16
N HIS A 14 -9.47 14.98 8.51
CA HIS A 14 -10.27 15.44 7.39
C HIS A 14 -9.58 15.13 6.05
N TRP A 15 -10.37 14.72 5.06
CA TRP A 15 -9.88 14.29 3.73
C TRP A 15 -9.12 15.37 2.93
N LEU A 16 -9.13 16.62 3.40
CA LEU A 16 -8.38 17.74 2.81
C LEU A 16 -7.07 18.05 3.54
N ASP A 17 -6.78 17.38 4.66
CA ASP A 17 -5.61 17.71 5.48
C ASP A 17 -4.29 17.44 4.75
N ASP A 18 -4.29 16.45 3.84
CA ASP A 18 -3.12 16.08 3.03
C ASP A 18 -3.17 16.64 1.60
N VAL A 19 -4.15 17.49 1.28
CA VAL A 19 -4.27 18.12 -0.04
C VAL A 19 -3.40 19.37 -0.09
N CYS A 20 -2.51 19.46 -1.10
CA CYS A 20 -1.66 20.63 -1.33
C CYS A 20 -2.45 21.94 -1.24
N SER A 21 -2.02 22.84 -0.35
CA SER A 21 -2.62 24.15 -0.14
C SER A 21 -2.50 25.01 -1.40
N GLY A 22 -3.52 24.98 -2.24
CA GLY A 22 -3.58 25.66 -3.53
C GLY A 22 -4.37 24.89 -4.59
N ALA A 23 -4.48 23.56 -4.47
CA ALA A 23 -5.23 22.73 -5.42
C ALA A 23 -6.73 23.04 -5.47
N LEU A 24 -7.26 23.70 -4.43
CA LEU A 24 -8.68 24.06 -4.29
C LEU A 24 -8.92 25.58 -4.29
N ASP A 25 -7.89 26.38 -4.61
CA ASP A 25 -8.04 27.83 -4.72
C ASP A 25 -9.05 28.16 -5.83
N GLY A 26 -10.14 28.82 -5.45
CA GLY A 26 -11.28 29.12 -6.33
C GLY A 26 -12.53 28.25 -6.11
N PHE A 27 -12.43 27.12 -5.40
CA PHE A 27 -13.60 26.28 -5.05
C PHE A 27 -14.22 26.63 -3.68
N GLY A 28 -13.56 27.54 -2.94
CA GLY A 28 -14.14 28.30 -1.84
C GLY A 28 -14.25 27.58 -0.50
N THR A 29 -13.46 26.54 -0.23
CA THR A 29 -13.70 25.71 0.97
C THR A 29 -12.46 24.93 1.45
N ARG A 30 -12.01 25.21 2.68
CA ARG A 30 -11.12 24.33 3.46
C ARG A 30 -11.88 23.20 4.20
N ASP A 31 -13.21 23.22 4.13
CA ASP A 31 -14.11 22.38 4.96
C ASP A 31 -15.21 21.66 4.15
N ILE A 32 -15.13 21.65 2.82
CA ILE A 32 -16.13 20.95 1.99
C ILE A 32 -15.97 19.44 2.12
N GLY A 33 -17.09 18.72 2.19
CA GLY A 33 -17.09 17.26 2.09
C GLY A 33 -16.88 16.81 0.64
N LEU A 34 -16.26 15.64 0.42
CA LEU A 34 -15.99 15.15 -0.94
C LEU A 34 -17.27 15.07 -1.78
N PHE A 35 -18.35 14.53 -1.21
CA PHE A 35 -19.63 14.38 -1.91
C PHE A 35 -20.21 15.73 -2.38
N GLU A 36 -20.09 16.76 -1.55
CA GLU A 36 -20.54 18.11 -1.89
C GLU A 36 -19.67 18.73 -2.98
N LEU A 37 -18.37 18.47 -2.95
CA LEU A 37 -17.46 18.90 -4.01
C LEU A 37 -17.84 18.23 -5.33
N CYS A 38 -18.00 16.90 -5.35
CA CYS A 38 -18.44 16.15 -6.53
C CYS A 38 -19.77 16.65 -7.10
N ALA A 39 -20.71 17.05 -6.24
CA ALA A 39 -22.01 17.56 -6.68
C ALA A 39 -21.91 18.86 -7.51
N LYS A 40 -20.86 19.66 -7.34
CA LYS A 40 -20.65 20.93 -8.06
C LYS A 40 -20.24 20.77 -9.53
N PHE A 41 -19.82 19.58 -9.94
CA PHE A 41 -19.33 19.34 -11.31
C PHE A 41 -20.32 18.49 -12.10
N ASP A 42 -20.40 18.72 -13.40
CA ASP A 42 -21.21 17.92 -14.32
C ASP A 42 -20.46 16.64 -14.78
N SER A 43 -19.13 16.65 -14.71
CA SER A 43 -18.25 15.54 -15.05
C SER A 43 -17.06 15.49 -14.11
N ILE A 44 -16.63 14.28 -13.73
CA ILE A 44 -15.49 14.05 -12.86
C ILE A 44 -14.62 12.97 -13.51
N GLU A 45 -13.33 13.25 -13.68
CA GLU A 45 -12.36 12.28 -14.16
C GLU A 45 -11.46 11.83 -13.01
N ILE A 46 -11.37 10.53 -12.80
CA ILE A 46 -10.47 9.92 -11.83
C ILE A 46 -9.25 9.43 -12.61
N TRP A 47 -8.12 10.07 -12.37
CA TRP A 47 -6.82 9.65 -12.90
C TRP A 47 -6.22 8.64 -11.94
N VAL A 48 -5.90 7.46 -12.46
CA VAL A 48 -5.46 6.31 -11.66
C VAL A 48 -4.05 5.93 -12.07
N ASP A 49 -3.13 6.08 -11.13
CA ASP A 49 -1.73 5.67 -11.25
C ASP A 49 -1.59 4.13 -11.19
N PRO A 50 -0.50 3.56 -11.73
CA PRO A 50 -0.43 2.10 -11.94
C PRO A 50 -0.10 1.28 -10.68
N ARG A 51 0.27 1.91 -9.55
CA ARG A 51 0.83 1.19 -8.40
C ARG A 51 -0.25 0.41 -7.63
N PRO A 52 0.12 -0.67 -6.92
CA PRO A 52 -0.81 -1.46 -6.12
C PRO A 52 -1.72 -0.65 -5.19
N ASN A 53 -1.17 0.32 -4.45
CA ASN A 53 -1.95 1.15 -3.54
C ASN A 53 -2.97 2.03 -4.29
N ASP A 54 -2.60 2.60 -5.44
CA ASP A 54 -3.51 3.42 -6.25
C ASP A 54 -4.72 2.60 -6.74
N GLN A 55 -4.51 1.32 -7.06
CA GLN A 55 -5.60 0.40 -7.42
C GLN A 55 -6.49 0.04 -6.22
N LEU A 56 -5.92 -0.10 -5.02
CA LEU A 56 -6.69 -0.30 -3.79
C LEU A 56 -7.55 0.94 -3.47
N VAL A 57 -6.97 2.14 -3.57
CA VAL A 57 -7.68 3.41 -3.39
C VAL A 57 -8.80 3.54 -4.43
N LEU A 58 -8.57 3.16 -5.69
CA LEU A 58 -9.60 3.16 -6.73
C LEU A 58 -10.79 2.25 -6.34
N VAL A 59 -10.54 1.00 -5.96
CA VAL A 59 -11.64 0.07 -5.64
C VAL A 59 -12.38 0.49 -4.37
N TRP A 60 -11.67 1.03 -3.38
CA TRP A 60 -12.28 1.64 -2.21
C TRP A 60 -13.19 2.80 -2.59
N LEU A 61 -12.70 3.75 -3.40
CA LEU A 61 -13.44 4.93 -3.80
C LEU A 61 -14.71 4.55 -4.59
N LEU A 62 -14.60 3.60 -5.52
CA LEU A 62 -15.75 3.13 -6.29
C LEU A 62 -16.76 2.35 -5.44
N ASP A 63 -16.33 1.53 -4.46
CA ASP A 63 -17.23 0.89 -3.50
C ASP A 63 -17.97 1.92 -2.65
N LEU A 64 -17.24 2.94 -2.17
CA LEU A 64 -17.76 4.02 -1.34
C LEU A 64 -18.78 4.89 -2.09
N LEU A 65 -18.51 5.22 -3.35
CA LEU A 65 -19.40 6.06 -4.17
C LEU A 65 -20.60 5.29 -4.74
N ARG A 66 -20.59 3.95 -4.71
CA ARG A 66 -21.62 3.09 -5.30
C ARG A 66 -23.07 3.46 -4.94
N PRO A 67 -23.41 3.85 -3.69
CA PRO A 67 -24.78 4.25 -3.34
C PRO A 67 -25.26 5.56 -3.99
N TYR A 68 -24.33 6.40 -4.46
CA TYR A 68 -24.57 7.79 -4.87
C TYR A 68 -24.61 7.92 -6.41
N LYS A 69 -25.73 7.51 -7.01
CA LYS A 69 -25.89 7.44 -8.48
C LYS A 69 -25.70 8.79 -9.18
N GLU A 70 -26.05 9.87 -8.52
CA GLU A 70 -25.87 11.24 -8.97
C GLU A 70 -24.39 11.63 -9.14
N ILE A 71 -23.47 10.94 -8.43
CA ILE A 71 -22.04 11.09 -8.59
C ILE A 71 -21.51 10.06 -9.58
N THR A 72 -21.86 8.78 -9.42
CA THR A 72 -21.28 7.70 -10.26
C THR A 72 -21.58 7.88 -11.75
N THR A 73 -22.70 8.50 -12.12
CA THR A 73 -23.03 8.79 -13.54
C THR A 73 -22.12 9.86 -14.17
N LYS A 74 -21.44 10.66 -13.35
CA LYS A 74 -20.52 11.72 -13.78
C LYS A 74 -19.09 11.22 -13.93
N LEU A 75 -18.76 10.07 -13.34
CA LEU A 75 -17.40 9.55 -13.27
C LEU A 75 -16.91 8.98 -14.61
N SER A 76 -15.66 9.28 -14.92
CA SER A 76 -14.85 8.58 -15.92
C SER A 76 -13.51 8.18 -15.29
N LEU A 77 -12.92 7.08 -15.74
CA LEU A 77 -11.59 6.63 -15.34
C LEU A 77 -10.58 6.92 -16.45
N VAL A 78 -9.43 7.45 -16.07
CA VAL A 78 -8.25 7.59 -16.93
C VAL A 78 -7.15 6.75 -16.28
N HIS A 79 -6.77 5.64 -16.91
CA HIS A 79 -5.67 4.81 -16.45
C HIS A 79 -4.36 5.39 -16.99
N ALA A 80 -3.51 5.85 -16.08
CA ALA A 80 -2.18 6.34 -16.42
C ALA A 80 -1.21 5.16 -16.56
N ASP A 81 -0.24 5.31 -17.47
CA ASP A 81 0.83 4.31 -17.65
C ASP A 81 1.96 4.47 -16.63
N ASP A 82 2.02 5.62 -15.96
CA ASP A 82 3.05 6.00 -14.99
C ASP A 82 2.43 6.96 -13.95
N THR A 83 3.13 7.16 -12.83
CA THR A 83 2.70 8.01 -11.71
C THR A 83 2.56 9.46 -12.18
N VAL A 84 1.34 10.00 -12.22
CA VAL A 84 1.05 11.34 -12.77
C VAL A 84 1.83 12.43 -12.04
N ALA A 85 2.03 12.27 -10.73
CA ALA A 85 2.77 13.22 -9.89
C ALA A 85 4.25 13.39 -10.28
N ASN A 86 4.84 12.45 -11.04
CA ASN A 86 6.23 12.55 -11.51
C ASN A 86 6.42 13.57 -12.65
N TYR A 87 5.33 14.12 -13.18
CA TYR A 87 5.35 14.98 -14.36
C TYR A 87 4.86 16.40 -14.04
N ALA A 88 5.47 17.39 -14.67
CA ALA A 88 5.01 18.77 -14.60
C ALA A 88 3.57 18.90 -15.16
N PRO A 89 2.71 19.75 -14.59
CA PRO A 89 1.31 19.90 -15.02
C PRO A 89 1.15 20.19 -16.51
N GLU A 90 2.05 20.98 -17.12
CA GLU A 90 2.02 21.31 -18.54
C GLU A 90 2.35 20.11 -19.44
N SER A 91 3.02 19.10 -18.89
CA SER A 91 3.31 17.83 -19.58
C SER A 91 2.11 16.89 -19.47
N VAL A 92 1.52 16.75 -18.29
CA VAL A 92 0.30 15.95 -18.06
C VAL A 92 -0.85 16.47 -18.90
N ALA A 93 -1.03 17.80 -19.02
CA ALA A 93 -2.06 18.42 -19.84
C ALA A 93 -1.95 18.08 -21.35
N LYS A 94 -0.79 17.59 -21.81
CA LYS A 94 -0.58 17.14 -23.20
C LYS A 94 -0.88 15.67 -23.41
N TRP A 95 -1.06 14.89 -22.33
CA TRP A 95 -1.38 13.48 -22.43
C TRP A 95 -2.75 13.31 -23.09
N LYS A 96 -2.83 12.34 -24.01
CA LYS A 96 -4.06 12.02 -24.75
C LYS A 96 -4.51 10.61 -24.40
N LEU A 97 -4.73 10.40 -23.10
CA LEU A 97 -5.22 9.12 -22.58
C LEU A 97 -6.74 9.03 -22.75
N PRO A 98 -7.28 7.84 -23.06
CA PRO A 98 -8.72 7.65 -23.14
C PRO A 98 -9.37 7.70 -21.75
N ALA A 99 -10.49 8.41 -21.66
CA ALA A 99 -11.36 8.38 -20.49
C ALA A 99 -12.51 7.39 -20.69
N PHE A 100 -12.65 6.43 -19.79
CA PHE A 100 -13.69 5.40 -19.84
C PHE A 100 -14.80 5.72 -18.85
N LYS A 101 -16.06 5.73 -19.31
CA LYS A 101 -17.18 5.97 -18.39
C LYS A 101 -17.29 4.84 -17.38
N VAL A 102 -17.45 5.21 -16.10
CA VAL A 102 -17.73 4.23 -15.04
C VAL A 102 -19.11 3.63 -15.28
N THR A 103 -19.18 2.31 -15.25
CA THR A 103 -20.43 1.52 -15.41
C THR A 103 -20.72 0.73 -14.14
N GLU A 104 -21.94 0.17 -14.03
CA GLU A 104 -22.28 -0.70 -12.89
C GLU A 104 -21.29 -1.87 -12.75
N ASN A 105 -20.75 -2.40 -13.85
CA ASN A 105 -19.76 -3.48 -13.78
C ASN A 105 -18.45 -3.04 -13.10
N HIS A 106 -18.03 -1.78 -13.28
CA HIS A 106 -16.86 -1.24 -12.55
C HIS A 106 -17.16 -1.19 -11.05
N LEU A 107 -18.33 -0.66 -10.68
CA LEU A 107 -18.76 -0.54 -9.28
C LEU A 107 -18.91 -1.91 -8.61
N VAL A 108 -19.50 -2.90 -9.31
CA VAL A 108 -19.62 -4.28 -8.81
C VAL A 108 -18.24 -4.91 -8.61
N THR A 109 -17.33 -4.75 -9.56
CA THR A 109 -15.98 -5.33 -9.49
C THR A 109 -15.17 -4.70 -8.37
N ALA A 110 -15.15 -3.38 -8.28
CA ALA A 110 -14.51 -2.64 -7.19
C ALA A 110 -15.08 -3.02 -5.81
N SER A 111 -16.40 -3.11 -5.70
CA SER A 111 -17.09 -3.48 -4.46
C SER A 111 -16.77 -4.92 -4.02
N ARG A 112 -16.57 -5.84 -4.97
CA ARG A 112 -16.11 -7.21 -4.67
C ARG A 112 -14.66 -7.22 -4.22
N ALA A 113 -13.78 -6.51 -4.93
CA ALA A 113 -12.36 -6.38 -4.60
C ALA A 113 -12.13 -5.78 -3.22
N TRP A 114 -12.78 -4.65 -2.93
CA TRP A 114 -12.64 -3.98 -1.64
C TRP A 114 -13.16 -4.81 -0.47
N ARG A 115 -14.29 -5.52 -0.63
CA ARG A 115 -14.77 -6.45 0.40
C ARG A 115 -13.84 -7.63 0.61
N ALA A 116 -13.26 -8.17 -0.46
CA ALA A 116 -12.35 -9.30 -0.38
C ALA A 116 -11.03 -8.93 0.32
N TYR A 117 -10.48 -7.75 0.03
CA TYR A 117 -9.28 -7.26 0.70
C TYR A 117 -9.50 -6.98 2.20
N ARG A 118 -10.71 -6.53 2.57
CA ARG A 118 -11.11 -6.31 3.97
C ARG A 118 -11.70 -7.52 4.68
N ALA A 119 -11.63 -8.71 4.07
CA ALA A 119 -12.15 -9.91 4.72
C ALA A 119 -11.22 -10.37 5.85
N ASP A 120 -11.80 -11.08 6.82
CA ASP A 120 -11.09 -11.63 7.98
C ASP A 120 -10.06 -12.72 7.63
N THR A 121 -10.00 -13.12 6.35
CA THR A 121 -9.00 -14.03 5.79
C THR A 121 -8.60 -13.54 4.40
N PRO A 122 -7.38 -13.87 3.90
CA PRO A 122 -6.95 -13.49 2.56
C PRO A 122 -7.58 -14.34 1.44
N GLN A 123 -8.28 -15.43 1.79
CA GLN A 123 -8.88 -16.35 0.83
C GLN A 123 -9.79 -15.66 -0.20
N PRO A 124 -10.72 -14.76 0.16
CA PRO A 124 -11.55 -14.09 -0.83
C PRO A 124 -10.74 -13.21 -1.79
N CYS A 125 -9.63 -12.62 -1.32
CA CYS A 125 -8.74 -11.83 -2.17
C CYS A 125 -8.00 -12.73 -3.17
N PHE A 126 -7.52 -13.90 -2.70
CA PHE A 126 -6.92 -14.92 -3.57
C PHE A 126 -7.93 -15.45 -4.61
N ASP A 127 -9.16 -15.76 -4.20
CA ASP A 127 -10.20 -16.29 -5.08
C ASP A 127 -10.57 -15.30 -6.21
N LEU A 128 -10.46 -13.99 -5.96
CA LEU A 128 -10.66 -12.98 -7.00
C LEU A 128 -9.67 -13.08 -8.15
N LEU A 129 -8.46 -13.61 -7.90
CA LEU A 129 -7.49 -13.88 -8.96
C LEU A 129 -8.01 -14.92 -9.96
N MET A 130 -9.03 -15.72 -9.62
CA MET A 130 -9.65 -16.68 -10.54
C MET A 130 -10.85 -16.10 -11.31
N THR A 131 -11.15 -14.82 -11.11
CA THR A 131 -12.28 -14.13 -11.76
C THR A 131 -11.81 -13.16 -12.84
N ASP A 132 -12.74 -12.66 -13.67
CA ASP A 132 -12.44 -11.60 -14.64
C ASP A 132 -12.38 -10.22 -13.94
N LEU A 133 -11.22 -9.59 -14.03
CA LEU A 133 -10.92 -8.27 -13.49
C LEU A 133 -10.53 -7.26 -14.59
N MET A 134 -10.69 -7.60 -15.88
CA MET A 134 -10.20 -6.79 -17.00
C MET A 134 -10.82 -5.39 -17.08
N ILE A 135 -11.99 -5.19 -16.47
CA ILE A 135 -12.67 -3.89 -16.43
C ILE A 135 -11.94 -2.87 -15.54
N LEU A 136 -11.08 -3.33 -14.63
CA LEU A 136 -10.16 -2.49 -13.86
C LEU A 136 -8.74 -2.95 -14.20
N PRO A 137 -8.17 -2.44 -15.31
CA PRO A 137 -6.80 -2.73 -15.70
C PRO A 137 -5.86 -2.49 -14.52
N ARG A 138 -4.86 -3.36 -14.33
CA ARG A 138 -3.90 -3.37 -13.19
C ARG A 138 -4.43 -3.89 -11.85
N LEU A 139 -5.73 -4.03 -11.64
CA LEU A 139 -6.24 -4.56 -10.36
C LEU A 139 -5.70 -5.96 -10.05
N ARG A 140 -5.63 -6.86 -11.04
CA ARG A 140 -5.08 -8.21 -10.84
C ARG A 140 -3.63 -8.17 -10.36
N SER A 141 -2.78 -7.37 -11.00
CA SER A 141 -1.36 -7.26 -10.62
C SER A 141 -1.20 -6.62 -9.25
N ALA A 142 -2.04 -5.62 -8.92
CA ALA A 142 -2.07 -5.03 -7.59
C ALA A 142 -2.44 -6.03 -6.51
N LEU A 143 -3.49 -6.85 -6.71
CA LEU A 143 -3.88 -7.87 -5.75
C LEU A 143 -2.80 -8.95 -5.57
N ILE A 144 -2.08 -9.32 -6.63
CA ILE A 144 -0.94 -10.24 -6.54
C ILE A 144 0.17 -9.62 -5.70
N ALA A 145 0.58 -8.37 -5.98
CA ALA A 145 1.63 -7.69 -5.23
C ALA A 145 1.27 -7.56 -3.74
N VAL A 146 0.01 -7.25 -3.43
CA VAL A 146 -0.45 -7.17 -2.04
C VAL A 146 -0.50 -8.55 -1.38
N LEU A 147 -0.90 -9.62 -2.08
CA LEU A 147 -0.83 -10.99 -1.56
C LEU A 147 0.61 -11.44 -1.30
N GLU A 148 1.58 -10.95 -2.07
CA GLU A 148 3.01 -11.21 -1.84
C GLU A 148 3.52 -10.60 -0.52
N GLU A 149 2.85 -9.58 0.03
CA GLU A 149 3.15 -9.02 1.36
C GLU A 149 2.63 -9.84 2.54
N LEU A 150 1.85 -10.91 2.29
CA LEU A 150 1.63 -11.92 3.33
C LEU A 150 2.98 -12.58 3.69
N PRO A 151 3.14 -13.07 4.94
CA PRO A 151 4.31 -13.84 5.34
C PRO A 151 4.64 -14.96 4.34
N ASP A 152 5.88 -15.00 3.83
CA ASP A 152 6.33 -16.08 2.94
C ASP A 152 6.20 -17.44 3.64
N SER A 153 5.86 -18.46 2.85
CA SER A 153 5.70 -19.84 3.33
C SER A 153 6.97 -20.43 3.96
N VAL A 154 8.15 -19.92 3.59
CA VAL A 154 9.44 -20.38 4.11
C VAL A 154 10.03 -19.36 5.08
N THR A 155 10.22 -18.11 4.65
CA THR A 155 10.95 -17.11 5.46
C THR A 155 10.08 -16.37 6.46
N GLY A 156 8.76 -16.38 6.26
CA GLY A 156 7.82 -15.60 7.07
C GLY A 156 7.80 -14.10 6.78
N LEU A 157 8.70 -13.56 5.95
CA LEU A 157 8.71 -12.14 5.61
C LEU A 157 7.73 -11.81 4.48
N GLY A 158 7.20 -10.59 4.50
CA GLY A 158 6.55 -9.94 3.35
C GLY A 158 7.55 -9.74 2.22
N ALA A 159 7.05 -9.34 1.05
CA ALA A 159 7.87 -9.32 -0.15
C ALA A 159 8.77 -8.11 -0.20
N THR A 160 8.27 -6.96 0.21
CA THR A 160 9.07 -5.76 0.39
C THR A 160 10.08 -5.95 1.54
N GLU A 161 9.69 -6.60 2.64
CA GLU A 161 10.62 -6.92 3.75
C GLU A 161 11.80 -7.78 3.29
N MET A 162 11.54 -8.77 2.43
CA MET A 162 12.59 -9.62 1.85
C MET A 162 13.52 -8.80 0.94
N ASP A 163 12.96 -7.94 0.10
CA ASP A 163 13.74 -7.09 -0.80
C ASP A 163 14.64 -6.09 -0.02
N LEU A 164 14.18 -5.60 1.14
CA LEU A 164 15.00 -4.79 2.05
C LEU A 164 16.22 -5.57 2.57
N LEU A 165 16.04 -6.84 2.97
CA LEU A 165 17.15 -7.70 3.40
C LEU A 165 18.13 -7.98 2.25
N ASP A 166 17.62 -8.22 1.03
CA ASP A 166 18.44 -8.45 -0.15
C ASP A 166 19.33 -7.23 -0.47
N PHE A 167 18.81 -6.00 -0.34
CA PHE A 167 19.60 -4.78 -0.52
C PHE A 167 20.76 -4.69 0.48
N VAL A 168 20.53 -5.07 1.74
CA VAL A 168 21.61 -5.12 2.75
C VAL A 168 22.63 -6.20 2.40
N ASN A 169 22.18 -7.36 1.94
CA ASN A 169 23.05 -8.45 1.49
C ASN A 169 23.94 -8.04 0.31
N ASP A 170 23.41 -7.23 -0.61
CA ASP A 170 24.13 -6.67 -1.76
C ASP A 170 25.13 -5.56 -1.37
N GLY A 171 25.23 -5.25 -0.08
CA GLY A 171 26.22 -4.34 0.49
C GLY A 171 25.72 -2.90 0.65
N GLN A 172 24.44 -2.63 0.44
CA GLN A 172 23.86 -1.35 0.80
C GLN A 172 23.69 -1.26 2.31
N THR A 173 24.28 -0.24 2.92
CA THR A 173 24.24 -0.07 4.38
C THR A 173 23.51 1.19 4.82
N ASP A 174 23.27 2.14 3.92
CA ASP A 174 22.51 3.35 4.26
C ASP A 174 21.01 3.03 4.32
N PRO A 175 20.33 3.22 5.48
CA PRO A 175 18.89 2.99 5.60
C PRO A 175 18.05 3.64 4.51
N ARG A 176 18.36 4.89 4.13
CA ARG A 176 17.59 5.61 3.10
C ARG A 176 17.71 4.99 1.73
N LEU A 177 18.87 4.40 1.43
CA LEU A 177 19.10 3.71 0.16
C LEU A 177 18.60 2.27 0.20
N VAL A 178 18.50 1.65 1.37
CA VAL A 178 17.83 0.34 1.52
C VAL A 178 16.33 0.49 1.35
N GLU A 179 15.72 1.55 1.90
CA GLU A 179 14.30 1.88 1.69
C GLU A 179 13.92 1.94 0.20
N ASP A 180 14.87 2.20 -0.72
CA ASP A 180 14.62 2.18 -2.18
C ASP A 180 14.30 0.78 -2.73
N ALA A 181 14.49 -0.29 -1.97
CA ALA A 181 13.98 -1.61 -2.35
C ALA A 181 12.45 -1.61 -2.56
N ARG A 182 11.72 -0.68 -1.92
CA ARG A 182 10.26 -0.50 -2.09
C ARG A 182 9.82 -0.32 -3.56
N TRP A 183 10.68 0.29 -4.39
CA TRP A 183 10.42 0.55 -5.80
C TRP A 183 10.36 -0.73 -6.65
N LEU A 184 10.79 -1.89 -6.14
CA LEU A 184 10.69 -3.16 -6.87
C LEU A 184 9.26 -3.65 -7.01
N ARG A 185 8.38 -3.28 -6.06
CA ARG A 185 6.98 -3.73 -6.00
C ARG A 185 5.97 -2.60 -5.98
N ASP A 186 6.38 -1.38 -5.60
CA ASP A 186 5.54 -0.20 -5.46
C ASP A 186 4.33 -0.42 -4.53
N VAL A 187 4.42 -1.38 -3.60
CA VAL A 187 3.37 -1.62 -2.59
C VAL A 187 3.51 -0.65 -1.43
N PHE A 188 4.74 -0.48 -0.94
CA PHE A 188 5.08 0.43 0.16
C PHE A 188 5.46 1.81 -0.37
N ASP A 189 4.97 2.85 0.28
CA ASP A 189 5.55 4.18 0.13
C ASP A 189 6.83 4.36 0.97
N GLU A 190 7.41 5.56 0.96
CA GLU A 190 8.63 5.85 1.73
C GLU A 190 8.43 5.68 3.24
N ASN A 191 7.26 6.03 3.78
CA ASN A 191 6.96 5.88 5.19
C ASN A 191 6.75 4.40 5.53
N ASP A 192 6.01 3.66 4.71
CA ASP A 192 5.79 2.22 4.91
C ASP A 192 7.11 1.44 4.90
N ALA A 193 8.00 1.75 3.95
CA ALA A 193 9.31 1.11 3.84
C ALA A 193 10.22 1.45 5.03
N ARG A 194 10.21 2.71 5.48
CA ARG A 194 10.88 3.12 6.72
C ARG A 194 10.35 2.33 7.91
N ASP A 195 9.03 2.31 8.09
CA ASP A 195 8.40 1.72 9.26
C ASP A 195 8.67 0.21 9.30
N ALA A 196 8.61 -0.47 8.15
CA ALA A 196 9.02 -1.87 8.01
C ALA A 196 10.49 -2.09 8.38
N LEU A 197 11.41 -1.23 7.92
CA LEU A 197 12.82 -1.33 8.26
C LEU A 197 13.06 -1.15 9.78
N LEU A 198 12.38 -0.19 10.40
CA LEU A 198 12.44 0.04 11.84
C LEU A 198 11.89 -1.16 12.62
N GLU A 199 10.76 -1.72 12.19
CA GLU A 199 10.16 -2.92 12.79
C GLU A 199 11.09 -4.12 12.72
N LEU A 200 11.71 -4.39 11.56
CA LEU A 200 12.67 -5.48 11.37
C LEU A 200 13.86 -5.39 12.35
N GLY A 201 14.30 -4.17 12.70
CA GLY A 201 15.35 -3.98 13.70
C GLY A 201 14.89 -3.93 15.16
N ALA A 202 13.58 -3.86 15.42
CA ALA A 202 13.00 -3.72 16.75
C ALA A 202 12.59 -5.05 17.39
N TYR A 203 12.51 -6.13 16.61
CA TYR A 203 12.21 -7.46 17.11
C TYR A 203 13.27 -7.98 18.11
N SER A 204 12.87 -8.88 19.00
CA SER A 204 13.78 -9.46 20.02
C SER A 204 14.88 -10.32 19.38
N ALA A 205 14.55 -11.02 18.30
CA ALA A 205 15.50 -11.65 17.40
C ALA A 205 15.41 -10.94 16.02
N PRO A 206 16.08 -9.80 15.84
CA PRO A 206 15.92 -9.02 14.62
C PRO A 206 16.72 -9.63 13.47
N PRO A 207 16.20 -9.67 12.23
CA PRO A 207 16.96 -10.11 11.05
C PRO A 207 18.02 -9.08 10.60
N LEU A 208 17.89 -7.82 11.01
CA LEU A 208 18.85 -6.76 10.70
C LEU A 208 19.10 -5.89 11.94
N LEU A 209 20.28 -5.28 12.00
CA LEU A 209 20.63 -4.28 13.00
C LEU A 209 20.74 -2.92 12.33
N LEU A 210 20.02 -1.95 12.87
CA LEU A 210 20.25 -0.54 12.59
C LEU A 210 21.34 -0.08 13.56
N GLY A 211 22.58 0.06 13.08
CA GLY A 211 23.69 0.60 13.87
C GLY A 211 24.02 -0.15 15.16
N ASP A 212 24.56 0.56 16.16
CA ASP A 212 24.94 -0.03 17.45
C ASP A 212 23.70 -0.20 18.35
N PRO A 213 23.40 -1.42 18.83
CA PRO A 213 22.24 -1.71 19.68
C PRO A 213 22.23 -0.96 21.02
N ALA A 214 23.32 -0.28 21.41
CA ALA A 214 23.43 0.51 22.63
C ALA A 214 22.66 1.86 22.62
N PHE A 215 22.09 2.31 21.50
CA PHE A 215 21.37 3.59 21.35
C PHE A 215 19.86 3.40 21.13
N ASP A 216 18.99 4.37 21.46
CA ASP A 216 17.51 4.27 21.30
C ASP A 216 17.03 4.48 19.85
N ASN A 217 15.94 3.80 19.46
CA ASN A 217 15.34 3.66 18.11
C ASN A 217 14.97 4.97 17.41
N GLU A 218 14.38 5.95 18.11
CA GLU A 218 14.06 7.26 17.50
C GLU A 218 15.31 8.11 17.22
N ASP A 219 16.28 8.08 18.14
CA ASP A 219 17.59 8.71 17.91
C ASP A 219 18.35 8.05 16.72
N ARG A 220 17.98 6.80 16.34
CA ARG A 220 18.52 6.08 15.18
C ARG A 220 18.04 6.64 13.84
N TYR A 221 16.80 7.15 13.77
CA TYR A 221 16.24 7.62 12.50
C TYR A 221 16.58 9.09 12.19
N PHE A 222 16.70 9.94 13.21
CA PHE A 222 16.96 11.38 13.04
C PHE A 222 18.45 11.79 13.00
N GLY A 223 19.37 10.84 12.77
CA GLY A 223 20.69 11.12 12.20
C GLY A 223 21.79 11.63 13.14
N ARG A 224 21.88 11.11 14.38
CA ARG A 224 22.97 11.47 15.32
C ARG A 224 24.26 10.62 15.25
N SER A 225 24.38 9.67 14.32
CA SER A 225 25.63 8.93 14.04
C SER A 225 25.58 8.26 12.66
N GLU A 226 26.70 7.71 12.19
CA GLU A 226 26.83 7.01 10.89
C GLU A 226 26.16 5.61 10.96
N TRP A 227 24.84 5.53 10.78
CA TRP A 227 24.10 4.26 10.83
C TRP A 227 24.39 3.42 9.59
N ARG A 228 24.90 2.20 9.81
CA ARG A 228 25.01 1.16 8.79
C ARG A 228 24.10 0.00 9.17
N LEU A 229 23.28 -0.43 8.22
CA LEU A 229 22.53 -1.68 8.30
C LEU A 229 23.48 -2.86 8.20
N THR A 230 23.26 -3.86 9.05
CA THR A 230 23.97 -5.15 8.98
C THR A 230 23.00 -6.30 9.21
N LEU A 231 23.20 -7.40 8.49
CA LEU A 231 22.42 -8.62 8.69
C LEU A 231 22.84 -9.33 9.98
N THR A 232 21.88 -9.90 10.69
CA THR A 232 22.14 -10.82 11.80
C THR A 232 22.29 -12.26 11.29
N GLU A 233 22.61 -13.20 12.18
CA GLU A 233 22.57 -14.63 11.85
C GLU A 233 21.17 -15.07 11.37
N LEU A 234 20.11 -14.52 11.98
CA LEU A 234 18.75 -14.76 11.52
C LEU A 234 18.55 -14.18 10.12
N GLY A 235 18.93 -12.92 9.86
CA GLY A 235 18.81 -12.30 8.54
C GLY A 235 19.50 -13.11 7.44
N GLY A 236 20.72 -13.57 7.68
CA GLY A 236 21.44 -14.46 6.77
C GLY A 236 20.72 -15.79 6.52
N SER A 237 20.12 -16.37 7.56
CA SER A 237 19.35 -17.62 7.44
C SER A 237 18.03 -17.44 6.69
N LEU A 238 17.35 -16.30 6.86
CA LEU A 238 16.15 -15.95 6.09
C LEU A 238 16.49 -15.76 4.60
N LEU A 239 17.60 -15.08 4.28
CA LEU A 239 18.12 -14.93 2.91
C LEU A 239 18.48 -16.28 2.27
N ALA A 240 19.07 -17.18 3.04
CA ALA A 240 19.34 -18.55 2.60
C ALA A 240 18.07 -19.41 2.46
N ARG A 241 16.89 -18.91 2.86
CA ARG A 241 15.62 -19.65 2.94
C ARG A 241 15.71 -20.89 3.86
N GLU A 242 16.52 -20.80 4.91
CA GLU A 242 16.79 -21.89 5.86
C GLU A 242 16.03 -21.74 7.18
N ASP A 243 15.46 -20.57 7.44
CA ASP A 243 14.71 -20.28 8.67
C ASP A 243 13.47 -19.41 8.42
N ASP A 244 12.68 -19.19 9.48
CA ASP A 244 11.39 -18.51 9.47
C ASP A 244 11.32 -17.46 10.59
N MET A 245 11.05 -16.20 10.23
CA MET A 245 11.02 -15.05 11.13
C MET A 245 10.13 -15.29 12.36
N TRP A 246 8.98 -15.95 12.16
CA TRP A 246 7.97 -16.10 13.19
C TRP A 246 8.18 -17.30 14.12
N ARG A 247 9.27 -18.05 13.94
CA ARG A 247 9.75 -19.02 14.95
C ARG A 247 10.50 -18.34 16.09
N HIS A 248 11.08 -17.18 15.80
CA HIS A 248 11.93 -16.44 16.74
C HIS A 248 11.22 -15.24 17.36
N ASN A 249 10.17 -14.75 16.70
CA ASN A 249 9.44 -13.55 17.12
C ASN A 249 7.92 -13.79 17.09
N PRO A 250 7.15 -13.17 18.00
CA PRO A 250 5.71 -13.14 17.89
C PRO A 250 5.29 -12.23 16.73
N ILE A 251 4.21 -12.62 16.04
CA ILE A 251 3.57 -11.77 15.03
C ILE A 251 2.22 -11.27 15.53
N LYS A 252 1.97 -9.97 15.33
CA LYS A 252 0.63 -9.39 15.45
C LYS A 252 0.52 -8.20 14.51
N ARG A 253 0.08 -8.44 13.28
CA ARG A 253 -0.08 -7.40 12.25
C ARG A 253 -1.35 -7.59 11.44
N TRP A 254 -1.77 -6.54 10.75
CA TRP A 254 -2.92 -6.60 9.84
C TRP A 254 -2.45 -6.65 8.40
N TRP A 255 -3.03 -7.58 7.63
CA TRP A 255 -2.97 -7.58 6.17
C TRP A 255 -4.37 -7.30 5.65
N GLY A 256 -4.60 -6.12 5.08
CA GLY A 256 -5.96 -5.69 4.74
C GLY A 256 -6.91 -5.82 5.94
N GLY A 257 -7.95 -6.65 5.82
CA GLY A 257 -8.87 -6.99 6.93
C GLY A 257 -8.54 -8.27 7.70
N THR A 258 -7.39 -8.90 7.46
CA THR A 258 -6.97 -10.12 8.14
C THR A 258 -5.98 -9.79 9.26
N GLU A 259 -6.33 -10.17 10.50
CA GLU A 259 -5.36 -10.17 11.60
C GLU A 259 -4.47 -11.42 11.50
N LEU A 260 -3.15 -11.21 11.49
CA LEU A 260 -2.15 -12.28 11.48
C LEU A 260 -1.55 -12.43 12.87
N THR A 261 -1.69 -13.62 13.44
CA THR A 261 -1.04 -14.04 14.69
C THR A 261 -0.31 -15.37 14.47
N ASN A 262 0.51 -15.81 15.42
CA ASN A 262 1.16 -17.12 15.33
C ASN A 262 0.15 -18.28 15.22
N GLU A 263 -1.06 -18.14 15.76
CA GLU A 263 -2.14 -19.12 15.68
C GLU A 263 -2.96 -19.04 14.38
N GLN A 264 -3.03 -17.85 13.76
CA GLN A 264 -3.78 -17.59 12.53
C GLN A 264 -2.84 -17.04 11.45
N LEU A 265 -1.78 -17.79 11.17
CA LEU A 265 -0.72 -17.34 10.27
C LEU A 265 -0.96 -17.79 8.83
N TRP A 266 -1.77 -17.01 8.11
CA TRP A 266 -1.87 -17.15 6.66
C TRP A 266 -0.55 -16.78 6.00
N ARG A 267 -0.12 -17.61 5.05
CA ARG A 267 1.15 -17.45 4.35
C ARG A 267 0.98 -17.46 2.84
N TRP A 268 1.97 -16.94 2.14
CA TRP A 268 2.03 -16.93 0.69
C TRP A 268 3.22 -17.76 0.20
N ASP A 269 2.96 -18.75 -0.65
CA ASP A 269 3.98 -19.45 -1.40
C ASP A 269 4.23 -18.69 -2.71
N ARG A 270 5.34 -17.95 -2.77
CA ARG A 270 5.72 -17.15 -3.95
C ARG A 270 6.08 -17.99 -5.16
N GLU A 271 6.65 -19.18 -4.95
CA GLU A 271 7.11 -20.05 -6.03
C GLU A 271 5.90 -20.67 -6.74
N CYS A 272 4.95 -21.19 -5.97
CA CYS A 272 3.73 -21.79 -6.51
C CYS A 272 2.61 -20.76 -6.77
N ARG A 273 2.75 -19.54 -6.23
CA ARG A 273 1.71 -18.49 -6.18
C ARG A 273 0.42 -18.99 -5.53
N LEU A 274 0.57 -19.60 -4.36
CA LEU A 274 -0.51 -20.21 -3.61
C LEU A 274 -0.66 -19.59 -2.24
N LEU A 275 -1.91 -19.48 -1.80
CA LEU A 275 -2.23 -19.13 -0.44
C LEU A 275 -2.15 -20.38 0.45
N VAL A 276 -1.44 -20.26 1.57
CA VAL A 276 -1.25 -21.31 2.57
C VAL A 276 -2.04 -20.93 3.82
N ALA A 277 -2.98 -21.78 4.20
CA ALA A 277 -3.78 -21.61 5.41
C ALA A 277 -2.94 -21.89 6.69
N PRO A 278 -3.36 -21.35 7.85
CA PRO A 278 -2.70 -21.61 9.14
C PRO A 278 -2.60 -23.10 9.50
#